data_AF-A0A1H8HAI6-F1
#
_entry.id   AF-A0A1H8HAI6-F1
#
_cell.length_a   1.000
_cell.length_b   1.000
_cell.length_c   1.000
_cell.angle_alpha   90.00
_cell.angle_beta   90.00
_cell.angle_gamma   90.00
#
_symmetry.space_group_name_H-M   'P 1'
#
loop_
_entity.id
_entity.type
_entity.pdbx_description
1 polymer ?
#
loop_
_entity_poly.entity_id
_entity_poly.type
_entity_poly.pdbx_seq_one_letter_code
_entity_poly.pdbx_strand_id
1 'polypeptide(L)' 'MPLFLSDDAYSRLLADLAGAFIAATSTGADLRDKLAEALAGADVLPEACRGDFVEGVAAA' A
#
# COMPACT_ATOMS: atom_id res chain seq x y z
N MET A 1 -17.30 -12.56 -1.48
CA MET A 1 -17.17 -12.16 -2.90
C MET A 1 -15.80 -11.54 -3.09
N PRO A 2 -15.09 -11.85 -4.18
CA PRO A 2 -13.81 -11.20 -4.46
C PRO A 2 -14.01 -9.70 -4.68
N LEU A 3 -13.06 -8.91 -4.17
CA LEU A 3 -12.97 -7.47 -4.44
C LEU A 3 -12.14 -7.29 -5.71
N PHE A 4 -12.65 -6.54 -6.68
CA PHE A 4 -11.97 -6.28 -7.94
C PHE A 4 -11.62 -4.80 -8.04
N LEU A 5 -10.37 -4.52 -8.40
CA LEU A 5 -9.92 -3.17 -8.76
C LEU A 5 -10.35 -2.85 -10.18
N SER A 6 -10.59 -1.57 -10.49
CA SER A 6 -10.70 -1.12 -11.88
C SER A 6 -9.34 -1.26 -12.58
N ASP A 7 -9.34 -1.39 -13.91
CA ASP A 7 -8.10 -1.52 -14.68
C ASP A 7 -7.17 -0.31 -14.49
N ASP A 8 -7.74 0.90 -14.34
CA ASP A 8 -6.99 2.11 -14.01
C ASP A 8 -6.35 2.04 -12.62
N ALA A 9 -7.09 1.59 -11.61
CA ALA A 9 -6.58 1.42 -10.25
C ALA A 9 -5.49 0.33 -10.20
N TYR A 10 -5.70 -0.77 -10.93
CA TYR A 10 -4.73 -1.85 -11.05
C TYR A 10 -3.44 -1.39 -11.74
N SER A 11 -3.55 -0.62 -12.82
CA SER A 11 -2.40 -0.08 -13.55
C SER A 11 -1.58 0.89 -12.70
N ARG A 12 -2.24 1.75 -11.91
CA ARG A 12 -1.58 2.64 -10.94
C ARG A 12 -0.88 1.85 -9.84
N LEU A 13 -1.59 0.90 -9.24
CA LEU A 13 -1.03 0.04 -8.21
C LEU A 13 0.23 -0.71 -8.70
N LEU A 14 0.24 -1.20 -9.94
CA LEU A 14 1.44 -1.83 -10.52
C LEU A 14 2.62 -0.86 -10.61
N ALA A 15 2.39 0.38 -11.02
CA ALA A 15 3.44 1.40 -11.08
C ALA A 15 3.98 1.74 -9.69
N ASP A 16 3.09 1.87 -8.70
CA ASP A 16 3.44 2.21 -7.31
C ASP A 16 4.21 1.07 -6.64
N LEU A 17 3.80 -0.19 -6.85
CA LEU A 17 4.50 -1.37 -6.35
C LEU A 17 5.91 -1.50 -6.95
N ALA A 18 6.07 -1.21 -8.25
CA ALA A 18 7.37 -1.19 -8.89
C ALA A 18 8.27 -0.09 -8.30
N GLY A 19 7.71 1.11 -8.08
CA GLY A 19 8.41 2.21 -7.43
C GLY A 19 8.84 1.89 -6.00
N ALA A 20 7.96 1.28 -5.21
CA ALA A 20 8.25 0.83 -3.85
C ALA A 20 9.39 -0.19 -3.80
N PHE A 21 9.39 -1.17 -4.71
CA PHE A 21 10.45 -2.17 -4.80
C PHE A 21 11.80 -1.56 -5.19
N ILE A 22 11.81 -0.64 -6.16
CA ILE A 22 13.02 0.09 -6.54
C ILE A 22 13.53 0.91 -5.36
N ALA A 23 12.66 1.65 -4.66
CA ALA A 23 13.05 2.45 -3.50
C ALA A 23 13.68 1.58 -2.40
N ALA A 24 13.06 0.44 -2.07
CA ALA A 24 13.59 -0.46 -1.06
C ALA A 24 14.97 -1.02 -1.42
N THR A 25 15.16 -1.42 -2.68
CA THR A 25 16.43 -2.01 -3.14
C THR A 25 17.56 -1.00 -3.36
N SER A 26 17.23 0.27 -3.60
CA SER A 26 18.22 1.32 -3.93
C SER A 26 18.54 2.28 -2.78
N THR A 27 17.60 2.49 -1.85
CA THR A 27 17.75 3.50 -0.78
C THR A 27 17.90 2.89 0.61
N GLY A 28 17.75 1.56 0.74
CA GLY A 28 17.73 0.88 2.03
C GLY A 28 16.46 1.12 2.84
N ALA A 29 15.43 1.71 2.23
CA ALA A 29 14.10 1.81 2.82
C ALA A 29 13.52 0.41 3.06
N ASP A 30 12.76 0.26 4.15
CA ASP A 30 12.09 -1.02 4.43
C ASP A 30 11.05 -1.32 3.36
N LEU A 31 11.16 -2.52 2.76
CA LEU A 31 10.29 -2.95 1.68
C LEU A 31 8.83 -3.08 2.15
N ARG A 32 8.62 -3.54 3.38
CA ARG A 32 7.28 -3.76 3.93
C ARG A 32 6.55 -2.43 4.08
N ASP A 33 7.24 -1.41 4.58
CA ASP A 33 6.67 -0.06 4.72
C ASP A 33 6.33 0.54 3.35
N LYS A 34 7.24 0.44 2.38
CA LYS A 34 7.01 0.98 1.02
C LYS A 34 5.89 0.25 0.27
N LEU A 35 5.75 -1.05 0.46
CA LEU A 35 4.62 -1.80 -0.10
C LEU A 35 3.30 -1.43 0.59
N ALA A 36 3.29 -1.19 1.90
CA ALA A 36 2.09 -0.75 2.60
C ALA A 36 1.61 0.62 2.10
N GLU A 37 2.51 1.57 1.86
CA GLU A 37 2.21 2.87 1.24
C GLU A 37 1.57 2.70 -0.16
N ALA A 38 2.17 1.86 -1.02
CA ALA A 38 1.66 1.62 -2.38
C ALA A 38 0.27 0.95 -2.38
N LEU A 39 0.05 -0.01 -1.47
CA LEU A 39 -1.25 -0.68 -1.33
C LEU A 39 -2.33 0.28 -0.80
N ALA A 40 -1.98 1.17 0.14
CA ALA A 40 -2.90 2.16 0.68
C ALA A 40 -3.46 3.09 -0.42
N GLY A 41 -2.64 3.46 -1.42
CA GLY A 41 -3.08 4.24 -2.58
C GLY A 41 -4.15 3.55 -3.44
N ALA A 42 -4.31 2.23 -3.31
CA ALA A 42 -5.33 1.43 -3.97
C ALA A 42 -6.47 1.00 -3.03
N ASP A 43 -6.59 1.63 -1.85
CA ASP A 43 -7.54 1.26 -0.79
C ASP A 43 -7.42 -0.20 -0.32
N VAL A 44 -6.22 -0.78 -0.47
CA VAL A 44 -5.89 -2.12 0.03
C VAL A 44 -4.93 -1.96 1.18
N LEU A 45 -5.28 -2.47 2.36
CA LEU A 45 -4.38 -2.43 3.51
C LEU A 45 -4.10 -3.86 4.01
N PRO A 46 -2.83 -4.20 4.29
CA PRO A 46 -2.51 -5.43 5.02
C PRO A 46 -3.21 -5.46 6.37
N GLU A 47 -3.59 -6.64 6.83
CA GLU A 47 -4.25 -6.84 8.12
C GLU A 47 -3.46 -6.26 9.29
N ALA A 48 -2.13 -6.28 9.20
CA ALA A 48 -1.23 -5.70 10.20
C ALA A 48 -1.44 -4.18 10.40
N CYS A 49 -1.91 -3.47 9.39
CA CYS A 49 -2.19 -2.03 9.44
C CYS A 49 -3.53 -1.71 10.11
N ARG A 50 -4.36 -2.72 10.45
CA ARG A 50 -5.69 -2.50 11.04
C ARG A 50 -5.61 -1.77 12.39
N GLY A 51 -4.60 -2.06 13.21
CA GLY A 51 -4.41 -1.40 14.51
C GLY A 51 -4.20 0.11 14.35
N ASP A 52 -3.18 0.47 13.58
CA ASP A 52 -2.81 1.87 13.31
C ASP A 52 -3.92 2.63 12.58
N PHE A 53 -4.65 1.98 11.67
CA PHE A 53 -5.78 2.59 10.97
C PHE A 53 -6.93 2.93 11.93
N VAL A 54 -7.30 2.03 12.85
CA VAL A 54 -8.38 2.27 13.82
C VAL A 54 -7.99 3.38 14.81
N GLU A 55 -6.74 3.42 15.26
CA GLU A 55 -6.24 4.51 16.11
C GLU A 55 -6.21 5.86 15.38
N GLY A 56 -5.76 5.87 14.12
CA GLY A 56 -5.72 7.08 13.29
C GLY A 56 -7.12 7.64 12.99
N VAL A 57 -8.11 6.78 12.75
CA VAL A 57 -9.51 7.20 12.55
C VAL A 57 -10.15 7.68 13.85
N ALA A 58 -9.85 7.06 14.99
CA ALA A 58 -10.40 7.49 16.27
C ALA A 58 -9.85 8.85 16.75
N ALA A 59 -8.70 9.26 16.24
CA ALA A 59 -8.06 10.53 16.55
C ALA A 59 -8.41 11.68 15.58
N ALA A 60 -9.18 11.41 14.51
CA ALA A 60 -9.59 12.38 13.49
C ALA A 60 -11.07 12.79 13.66
#